data_AF-A0A0E9WVV6-F1
#
_entry.id   AF-A0A0E9WVV6-F1
#
_cell.length_a   1.000
_cell.length_b   1.000
_cell.length_c   1.000
_cell.angle_alpha   90.00
_cell.angle_beta   90.00
_cell.angle_gamma   90.00
#
_symmetry.space_group_name_H-M   'P 1'
#
loop_
_entity.id
_entity.type
_entity.pdbx_description
1 polymer ?
#
loop_
_entity_poly.entity_id
_entity_poly.type
_entity_poly.pdbx_seq_one_letter_code
_entity_poly.pdbx_strand_id
1 'polypeptide(L)'
;MTLPVEVSFYSVSDDNAPSPYMGVINLESLGKRGYRIPPSGTIQVTLFNPNKTVVKMFVVVYDLREMPASHQTFLRQRTFSVPVRRDIIGHTNRKSLPLSQERILRYLIHLRFQSSKSGKIYLHSDIRLLFSRKSMEVDSGAAYELQSFTESPADPPFSPRC
;
A
#
# COMPACT_ATOMS: atom_id res chain seq x y z
N MET A 1 -0.70 18.07 8.16
CA MET A 1 -2.13 17.87 7.86
C MET A 1 -2.55 16.53 8.44
N THR A 2 -3.74 16.46 9.04
CA THR A 2 -4.30 15.22 9.62
C THR A 2 -5.72 15.05 9.12
N LEU A 3 -6.07 13.84 8.67
CA LEU A 3 -7.40 13.50 8.15
C LEU A 3 -7.96 12.30 8.92
N PRO A 4 -9.29 12.23 9.10
CA PRO A 4 -9.91 11.04 9.65
C PRO A 4 -9.75 9.86 8.69
N VAL A 5 -9.71 8.65 9.25
CA VAL A 5 -9.72 7.40 8.50
C VAL A 5 -10.97 6.63 8.88
N GLU A 6 -11.76 6.25 7.89
CA GLU A 6 -12.85 5.29 8.05
C GLU A 6 -12.27 3.89 7.96
N VAL A 7 -12.52 3.06 8.97
CA VAL A 7 -11.93 1.72 9.05
C VAL A 7 -13.03 0.68 9.03
N SER A 8 -12.95 -0.23 8.08
CA SER A 8 -13.73 -1.47 8.02
C SER A 8 -12.80 -2.67 8.11
N PHE A 9 -13.35 -3.84 8.38
CA PHE A 9 -12.62 -5.11 8.32
C PHE A 9 -13.39 -6.08 7.45
N TYR A 10 -12.66 -6.92 6.71
CA TYR A 10 -13.26 -8.01 5.95
C TYR A 10 -13.24 -9.27 6.78
N SER A 11 -14.38 -9.90 6.99
CA SER A 11 -14.45 -11.27 7.50
C SER A 11 -14.28 -12.23 6.32
N VAL A 12 -13.05 -12.67 6.07
CA VAL A 12 -12.77 -13.74 5.09
C VAL A 12 -12.91 -15.07 5.84
N SER A 13 -13.80 -15.94 5.38
CA SER A 13 -14.33 -17.14 6.07
C SER A 13 -13.31 -18.24 6.46
N ASP A 14 -13.72 -19.07 7.44
CA ASP A 14 -13.24 -20.36 8.04
C ASP A 14 -11.75 -20.75 8.16
N ASP A 15 -10.81 -20.22 7.38
CA ASP A 15 -9.43 -20.73 7.36
C ASP A 15 -8.49 -20.10 8.41
N ASN A 16 -9.02 -19.51 9.50
CA ASN A 16 -8.23 -18.77 10.51
C ASN A 16 -7.30 -17.68 9.93
N ALA A 17 -7.53 -17.26 8.68
CA ALA A 17 -6.71 -16.28 8.00
C ALA A 17 -6.91 -14.89 8.66
N PRO A 18 -5.83 -14.14 8.93
CA PRO A 18 -5.95 -12.84 9.58
C PRO A 18 -6.74 -11.88 8.69
N SER A 19 -7.92 -11.48 9.16
CA SER A 19 -8.77 -10.49 8.51
C SER A 19 -8.09 -9.11 8.51
N PRO A 20 -7.74 -8.54 7.34
CA PRO A 20 -7.09 -7.25 7.28
C PRO A 20 -8.10 -6.12 7.51
N TYR A 21 -7.61 -4.99 8.04
CA TYR A 21 -8.38 -3.77 8.04
C TYR A 21 -8.23 -3.02 6.71
N MET A 22 -9.32 -2.41 6.28
CA MET A 22 -9.37 -1.47 5.18
C MET A 22 -9.61 -0.08 5.74
N GLY A 23 -8.63 0.81 5.58
CA GLY A 23 -8.73 2.23 5.88
C GLY A 23 -9.04 3.02 4.62
N VAL A 24 -9.99 3.94 4.70
CA VAL A 24 -10.32 4.90 3.63
C VAL A 24 -10.19 6.31 4.19
N ILE A 25 -9.40 7.13 3.52
CA ILE A 25 -9.22 8.55 3.84
C ILE A 25 -9.79 9.34 2.68
N ASN A 26 -10.94 9.98 2.88
CA ASN A 26 -11.57 10.81 1.86
C ASN A 26 -10.82 12.16 1.71
N LEU A 27 -10.50 12.54 0.48
CA LEU A 27 -9.76 13.77 0.14
C LEU A 27 -10.64 14.95 -0.32
N GLU A 28 -11.96 14.75 -0.45
CA GLU A 28 -12.92 15.78 -0.89
C GLU A 28 -12.97 16.97 0.07
N SER A 29 -12.74 16.73 1.37
CA SER A 29 -12.63 17.78 2.39
C SER A 29 -11.48 18.76 2.14
N LEU A 30 -10.49 18.39 1.32
CA LEU A 30 -9.37 19.24 0.92
C LEU A 30 -9.62 20.06 -0.35
N GLY A 31 -10.80 19.87 -0.96
CA GLY A 31 -11.26 20.60 -2.13
C GLY A 31 -11.76 19.69 -3.24
N LYS A 32 -12.54 20.25 -4.17
CA LYS A 32 -13.21 19.50 -5.27
C LYS A 32 -12.25 18.68 -6.17
N ARG A 33 -10.97 19.03 -6.20
CA ARG A 33 -9.94 18.32 -7.00
C ARG A 33 -9.06 17.40 -6.16
N GLY A 34 -9.27 17.37 -4.85
CA GLY A 34 -8.41 16.74 -3.86
C GLY A 34 -7.19 17.59 -3.47
N TYR A 35 -6.12 16.94 -3.02
CA TYR A 35 -4.93 17.58 -2.47
C TYR A 35 -3.86 17.82 -3.53
N ARG A 36 -3.48 19.08 -3.76
CA ARG A 36 -2.46 19.45 -4.74
C ARG A 36 -1.06 19.03 -4.26
N ILE A 37 -0.28 18.45 -5.17
CA ILE A 37 1.11 18.04 -4.93
C ILE A 37 2.04 18.48 -6.07
N PRO A 38 3.37 18.50 -5.86
CA PRO A 38 4.35 18.62 -6.94
C PRO A 38 4.27 17.47 -7.96
N PRO A 39 4.86 17.61 -9.16
CA PRO A 39 4.90 16.53 -10.15
C PRO A 39 5.75 15.31 -9.76
N SER A 40 6.71 15.47 -8.85
CA SER A 40 7.54 14.38 -8.33
C SER A 40 7.91 14.65 -6.87
N GLY A 41 8.22 13.58 -6.12
CA GLY A 41 8.67 13.69 -4.73
C GLY A 41 8.32 12.45 -3.91
N THR A 42 8.09 12.65 -2.62
CA THR A 42 7.74 11.58 -1.68
C THR A 42 6.45 11.93 -0.94
N ILE A 43 5.54 10.97 -0.86
CA ILE A 43 4.32 11.05 -0.04
C ILE A 43 4.56 10.20 1.21
N GLN A 44 4.51 10.84 2.37
CA GLN A 44 4.56 10.16 3.67
C GLN A 44 3.15 10.14 4.29
N VAL A 45 2.64 8.95 4.58
CA VAL A 45 1.35 8.76 5.27
C VAL A 45 1.60 8.00 6.56
N THR A 46 1.25 8.60 7.69
CA THR A 46 1.38 7.97 9.01
C THR A 46 0.00 7.67 9.55
N LEU A 47 -0.33 6.39 9.70
CA LEU A 47 -1.58 5.92 10.28
C LEU A 47 -1.41 5.82 11.80
N PHE A 48 -2.29 6.50 12.54
CA PHE A 48 -2.36 6.43 13.99
C PHE A 48 -3.62 5.69 14.43
N ASN A 49 -3.54 4.95 15.54
CA ASN A 49 -4.72 4.43 16.21
C ASN A 49 -5.39 5.54 17.05
N PRO A 50 -6.60 5.29 17.62
CA PRO A 50 -7.27 6.28 18.48
C PRO A 50 -6.43 6.75 19.68
N ASN A 51 -5.55 5.89 20.20
CA ASN A 51 -4.62 6.18 21.29
C ASN A 51 -3.38 6.99 20.84
N LYS A 52 -3.36 7.49 19.59
CA LYS A 52 -2.25 8.27 18.99
C LYS A 52 -0.93 7.50 18.86
N THR A 53 -0.98 6.17 18.90
CA THR A 53 0.16 5.31 18.58
C THR A 53 0.25 5.10 17.08
N VAL A 54 1.47 5.08 16.53
CA VAL A 54 1.70 4.80 15.11
C VAL A 54 1.38 3.32 14.84
N VAL A 55 0.49 3.08 13.88
CA VAL A 55 0.19 1.74 13.34
C VAL A 55 1.14 1.42 12.20
N LYS A 56 1.26 2.33 11.22
CA LYS A 56 2.15 2.16 10.06
C LYS A 56 2.49 3.51 9.44
N MET A 57 3.76 3.68 9.09
CA MET A 57 4.22 4.75 8.21
C MET A 57 4.46 4.17 6.80
N PHE A 58 3.85 4.80 5.81
CA PHE A 58 4.08 4.56 4.38
C PHE A 58 4.93 5.70 3.83
N VAL A 59 5.93 5.35 3.01
CA VAL A 59 6.80 6.31 2.32
C VAL A 59 6.79 5.92 0.85
N VAL A 60 6.06 6.67 0.03
CA VAL A 60 5.85 6.38 -1.39
C VAL A 60 6.54 7.45 -2.22
N VAL A 61 7.63 7.06 -2.89
CA VAL A 61 8.30 7.91 -3.89
C VAL A 61 7.49 7.86 -5.19
N TYR A 62 7.33 9.01 -5.85
CA TYR A 62 6.57 9.12 -7.08
C TYR A 62 7.23 10.09 -8.07
N ASP A 63 7.02 9.83 -9.36
CA ASP A 63 7.38 10.72 -10.45
C ASP A 63 6.28 10.68 -11.51
N LEU A 64 5.62 11.82 -11.72
CA LEU A 64 4.48 11.99 -12.61
C LEU A 64 4.70 13.17 -13.57
N ARG A 65 5.96 13.56 -13.79
CA ARG A 65 6.31 14.66 -14.71
C ARG A 65 5.83 14.42 -16.14
N GLU A 66 5.82 13.16 -16.56
CA GLU A 66 5.34 12.73 -17.88
C GLU A 66 3.82 12.58 -17.99
N MET A 67 3.06 12.77 -16.89
CA MET A 67 1.60 12.62 -16.95
C MET A 67 0.96 13.79 -17.74
N PRO A 68 0.30 13.53 -18.88
CA PRO A 68 -0.27 14.61 -19.71
C PRO A 68 -1.41 15.33 -18.99
N ALA A 69 -1.82 16.49 -19.50
CA ALA A 69 -2.95 17.23 -18.93
C ALA A 69 -4.25 16.41 -19.00
N SER A 70 -5.12 16.53 -18.00
CA SER A 70 -6.39 15.79 -17.94
C SER A 70 -6.27 14.27 -18.00
N HIS A 71 -5.19 13.73 -17.45
CA HIS A 71 -5.01 12.31 -17.25
C HIS A 71 -5.05 11.94 -15.77
N GLN A 72 -5.14 10.65 -15.51
CA GLN A 72 -5.11 10.05 -14.20
C GLN A 72 -4.25 8.78 -14.20
N THR A 73 -3.78 8.41 -13.02
CA THR A 73 -3.10 7.15 -12.75
C THR A 73 -3.20 6.81 -11.27
N PHE A 74 -2.59 5.72 -10.84
CA PHE A 74 -2.43 5.40 -9.43
C PHE A 74 -1.05 4.83 -9.14
N LEU A 75 -0.63 4.94 -7.89
CA LEU A 75 0.49 4.16 -7.35
C LEU A 75 -0.01 3.24 -6.24
N ARG A 76 0.50 2.02 -6.22
CA ARG A 76 0.26 1.05 -5.15
C ARG A 76 1.57 0.62 -4.55
N GLN A 77 1.77 0.92 -3.27
CA GLN A 77 2.87 0.32 -2.51
C GLN A 77 2.34 -0.86 -1.70
N ARG A 78 2.94 -2.03 -1.89
CA ARG A 78 2.61 -3.28 -1.20
C ARG A 78 3.80 -3.70 -0.34
N THR A 79 3.54 -4.04 0.91
CA THR A 79 4.55 -4.61 1.82
C THR A 79 4.20 -6.04 2.13
N PHE A 80 5.10 -6.97 1.82
CA PHE A 80 4.97 -8.39 2.06
C PHE A 80 5.87 -8.83 3.21
N SER A 81 5.41 -9.79 3.99
CA SER A 81 6.24 -10.61 4.88
C SER A 81 6.77 -11.80 4.08
N VAL A 82 8.09 -11.90 3.97
CA VAL A 82 8.80 -12.93 3.19
C VAL A 82 9.67 -13.74 4.15
N PRO A 83 9.67 -15.08 4.13
CA PRO A 83 10.52 -15.88 5.00
C PRO A 83 11.98 -15.65 4.62
N VAL A 84 12.81 -15.43 5.63
CA VAL A 84 14.26 -15.36 5.47
C VAL A 84 14.75 -16.77 5.21
N ARG A 85 15.15 -17.07 3.97
CA ARG A 85 15.79 -18.33 3.63
C ARG A 85 17.14 -18.38 4.35
N ARG A 86 17.22 -19.16 5.42
CA ARG A 86 18.52 -19.53 6.00
C ARG A 86 19.04 -20.68 5.15
N ASP A 87 20.05 -20.42 4.33
CA ASP A 87 20.79 -21.47 3.64
C ASP A 87 21.54 -22.30 4.69
N ILE A 88 20.87 -23.30 5.26
CA ILE A 88 21.55 -24.31 6.07
C ILE A 88 22.19 -25.26 5.06
N ILE A 89 23.52 -25.16 4.94
CA ILE A 89 24.36 -26.14 4.28
C ILE A 89 24.15 -27.47 5.01
N GLY A 90 23.34 -28.36 4.44
CA GLY A 90 23.07 -29.69 5.01
C GLY A 90 22.01 -30.44 4.22
N HIS A 91 22.41 -31.58 3.64
CA HIS A 91 21.55 -32.49 2.87
C HIS A 91 20.24 -32.88 3.57
N THR A 92 19.12 -32.84 2.84
CA THR A 92 18.28 -34.00 2.43
C THR A 92 16.87 -33.54 2.03
N ASN A 93 16.35 -34.08 0.92
CA ASN A 93 14.95 -34.05 0.45
C ASN A 93 14.18 -32.71 0.54
N ARG A 94 14.39 -31.83 -0.45
CA ARG A 94 13.49 -30.70 -0.72
C ARG A 94 12.13 -31.22 -1.21
N LYS A 95 11.18 -31.42 -0.30
CA LYS A 95 9.78 -31.20 -0.64
C LYS A 95 9.63 -29.69 -0.83
N SER A 96 9.53 -29.23 -2.08
CA SER A 96 9.24 -27.84 -2.39
C SER A 96 7.91 -27.49 -1.73
N LEU A 97 7.94 -26.66 -0.69
CA LEU A 97 6.72 -26.02 -0.19
C LEU A 97 6.08 -25.28 -1.37
N PRO A 98 4.76 -25.37 -1.56
CA PRO A 98 4.09 -24.74 -2.68
C PRO A 98 4.40 -23.23 -2.69
N LEU A 99 4.78 -22.68 -3.85
CA LEU A 99 5.20 -21.27 -4.05
C LEU A 99 4.19 -20.24 -3.49
N SER A 100 2.94 -20.62 -3.25
CA SER A 100 1.91 -19.77 -2.65
C SER A 100 2.16 -19.41 -1.18
N GLN A 101 3.04 -20.12 -0.48
CA GLN A 101 3.37 -19.87 0.93
C GLN A 101 4.53 -18.88 1.15
N GLU A 102 5.16 -18.36 0.10
CA GLU A 102 6.41 -17.59 0.24
C GLU A 102 6.23 -16.11 0.59
N ARG A 103 5.09 -15.46 0.34
CA ARG A 103 4.94 -14.03 0.63
C ARG A 103 3.53 -13.68 1.08
N ILE A 104 3.39 -13.11 2.27
CA ILE A 104 2.09 -12.70 2.83
C ILE A 104 1.96 -11.19 2.75
N LEU A 105 0.93 -10.66 2.08
CA LEU A 105 0.66 -9.23 2.05
C LEU A 105 0.29 -8.73 3.45
N ARG A 106 1.00 -7.71 3.95
CA ARG A 106 0.78 -7.15 5.30
C ARG A 106 0.21 -5.75 5.26
N TYR A 107 0.73 -4.94 4.35
CA TYR A 107 0.34 -3.55 4.20
C TYR A 107 0.18 -3.20 2.72
N LEU A 108 -0.79 -2.36 2.41
CA LEU A 108 -0.96 -1.77 1.08
C LEU A 108 -1.39 -0.32 1.24
N ILE A 109 -0.83 0.57 0.44
CA ILE A 109 -1.37 1.92 0.23
C ILE A 109 -1.65 2.12 -1.26
N HIS A 110 -2.84 2.63 -1.57
CA HIS A 110 -3.29 2.97 -2.91
C HIS A 110 -3.51 4.48 -2.99
N LEU A 111 -2.77 5.14 -3.87
CA LEU A 111 -2.80 6.58 -4.11
C LEU A 111 -3.28 6.84 -5.53
N ARG A 112 -4.33 7.64 -5.70
CA ARG A 112 -4.82 8.05 -7.02
C ARG A 112 -4.37 9.46 -7.35
N PHE A 113 -3.89 9.64 -8.57
CA PHE A 113 -3.34 10.89 -9.05
C PHE A 113 -4.09 11.37 -10.28
N GLN A 114 -4.25 12.68 -10.40
CA GLN A 114 -4.79 13.31 -11.59
C GLN A 114 -4.08 14.62 -11.93
N SER A 115 -3.96 14.94 -13.22
CA SER A 115 -3.46 16.22 -13.71
C SER A 115 -4.60 17.14 -14.12
N SER A 116 -4.60 18.41 -13.74
CA SER A 116 -5.57 19.41 -14.23
C SER A 116 -5.40 19.72 -15.73
N LYS A 117 -6.31 20.50 -16.32
CA LYS A 117 -6.13 21.09 -17.66
C LYS A 117 -4.82 21.88 -17.80
N SER A 118 -4.33 22.45 -16.70
CA SER A 118 -3.05 23.18 -16.62
C SER A 118 -1.86 22.31 -16.17
N GLY A 119 -1.97 20.98 -16.19
CA GLY A 119 -0.88 20.07 -15.79
C GLY A 119 -0.62 19.91 -14.28
N LYS A 120 -1.19 20.76 -13.41
CA LYS A 120 -1.05 20.62 -11.94
C LYS A 120 -1.54 19.24 -11.45
N ILE A 121 -0.78 18.59 -10.56
CA ILE A 121 -1.05 17.24 -10.05
C ILE A 121 -1.81 17.29 -8.71
N TYR A 122 -2.74 16.35 -8.52
CA TYR A 122 -3.53 16.20 -7.31
C TYR A 122 -3.64 14.73 -6.91
N LEU A 123 -3.54 14.45 -5.61
CA LEU A 123 -4.16 13.26 -5.03
C LEU A 123 -5.67 13.48 -4.98
N HIS A 124 -6.47 12.54 -5.49
CA HIS A 124 -7.91 12.72 -5.59
C HIS A 124 -8.73 11.55 -5.06
N SER A 125 -10.02 11.80 -4.86
CA SER A 125 -11.01 10.86 -4.33
C SER A 125 -10.66 10.40 -2.92
N ASP A 126 -9.83 9.36 -2.81
CA ASP A 126 -9.51 8.74 -1.53
C ASP A 126 -8.07 8.17 -1.53
N ILE A 127 -7.52 8.02 -0.33
CA ILE A 127 -6.36 7.14 -0.06
C ILE A 127 -6.90 5.87 0.58
N ARG A 128 -6.53 4.70 0.05
CA ARG A 128 -6.93 3.41 0.61
C ARG A 128 -5.74 2.71 1.23
N LEU A 129 -5.95 2.15 2.41
CA LEU A 129 -4.96 1.46 3.22
C LEU A 129 -5.44 0.04 3.50
N LEU A 130 -4.60 -0.95 3.29
CA LEU A 130 -4.76 -2.27 3.87
C LEU A 130 -3.71 -2.43 4.97
N PHE A 131 -4.10 -2.87 6.17
CA PHE A 131 -3.16 -3.11 7.25
C PHE A 131 -3.61 -4.27 8.14
N SER A 132 -2.67 -5.15 8.48
CA SER A 132 -2.94 -6.30 9.34
C SER A 132 -2.92 -5.93 10.82
N ARG A 133 -3.77 -6.62 11.60
CA ARG A 133 -3.87 -6.51 13.06
C ARG A 133 -2.81 -7.38 13.78
N LYS A 134 -2.25 -8.40 13.12
CA LYS A 134 -1.40 -9.42 13.76
C LYS A 134 0.03 -8.92 13.94
N SER A 135 0.60 -9.03 15.15
CA SER A 135 2.05 -8.98 15.36
C SER A 135 2.71 -10.10 14.53
N MET A 136 3.98 -9.96 14.18
CA MET A 136 4.77 -11.10 13.69
C MET A 136 5.08 -12.00 14.89
N GLU A 137 4.06 -12.64 15.47
CA GLU A 137 4.30 -13.67 16.47
C GLU A 137 4.79 -14.91 15.73
N VAL A 138 6.09 -15.10 15.85
CA VAL A 138 6.87 -16.18 15.28
C VAL A 138 6.59 -17.42 16.13
N ASP A 139 5.40 -18.01 15.98
CA ASP A 139 5.08 -19.31 16.58
C ASP A 139 5.89 -20.47 15.93
N SER A 140 6.79 -20.16 14.98
CA SER A 140 7.49 -21.16 14.15
C SER A 140 9.02 -21.05 14.16
N GLY A 141 9.63 -20.15 14.94
CA GLY A 141 11.09 -19.93 14.97
C GLY A 141 11.73 -19.42 13.66
N ALA A 142 10.94 -19.23 12.61
CA ALA A 142 11.35 -18.75 11.29
C ALA A 142 11.40 -17.21 11.28
N ALA A 143 12.53 -16.64 10.86
CA ALA A 143 12.64 -15.21 10.64
C ALA A 143 11.91 -14.82 9.35
N TYR A 144 11.15 -13.73 9.38
CA TYR A 144 10.55 -13.10 8.21
C TYR A 144 11.07 -11.67 8.09
N GLU A 145 11.21 -11.19 6.86
CA GLU A 145 11.55 -9.80 6.55
C GLU A 145 10.40 -9.11 5.81
N LEU A 146 10.31 -7.79 5.97
CA LEU A 146 9.33 -6.98 5.26
C LEU A 146 9.94 -6.42 3.97
N GLN A 147 9.38 -6.79 2.83
CA GLN A 147 9.77 -6.24 1.53
C GLN A 147 8.66 -5.35 0.97
N SER A 148 8.98 -4.13 0.54
CA SER A 148 8.01 -3.17 0.00
C SER A 148 8.28 -2.86 -1.47
N PHE A 149 7.23 -2.83 -2.27
CA PHE A 149 7.28 -2.59 -3.72
C PHE A 149 6.23 -1.55 -4.10
N THR A 150 6.63 -0.53 -4.86
CA THR A 150 5.71 0.48 -5.42
C THR A 150 5.50 0.20 -6.91
N GLU A 151 4.24 0.09 -7.33
CA GLU A 151 3.83 -0.25 -8.68
C GLU A 151 2.92 0.84 -9.25
N SER A 152 3.07 1.13 -10.55
CA SER A 152 2.15 1.92 -11.36
C SER A 152 1.51 1.04 -12.44
N PRO A 153 0.43 1.47 -13.11
CA PRO A 153 0.02 0.90 -14.39
C PRO A 153 1.22 0.89 -15.37
N ALA A 154 1.36 -0.20 -16.13
CA ALA A 154 2.46 -0.36 -17.09
C ALA A 154 2.06 0.03 -18.52
N ASP A 155 0.86 -0.36 -18.96
CA ASP A 155 0.40 -0.12 -20.32
C ASP A 155 -1.15 0.07 -20.37
N PRO A 156 -1.66 1.28 -20.60
CA PRO A 156 -0.94 2.56 -20.56
C PRO A 156 -0.63 2.99 -19.10
N PRO A 157 0.45 3.76 -18.86
CA PRO A 157 0.79 4.27 -17.52
C PRO A 157 -0.15 5.37 -17.03
N PHE A 158 -0.80 6.07 -17.96
CA PHE A 158 -1.75 7.15 -17.70
C PHE A 158 -3.00 6.94 -18.56
N SER A 159 -4.18 7.26 -18.04
CA SER A 159 -5.43 7.23 -18.80
C SER A 159 -6.10 8.60 -18.83
N PRO A 160 -6.82 8.97 -19.90
CA PRO A 160 -7.62 10.19 -19.91
C PRO A 160 -8.65 10.19 -18.76
N ARG A 161 -8.95 11.37 -18.23
CA ARG A 161 -10.12 11.54 -17.36
C ARG A 161 -11.38 11.54 -18.21
N CYS A 162 -12.32 10.65 -17.87
CA CYS A 162 -13.70 10.73 -18.35
C CYS A 162 -14.44 11.92 -17.73
#